data_AF-A0A822YRJ0-F1
#
_entry.id   AF-A0A822YRJ0-F1
#
_cell.length_a   1.000
_cell.length_b   1.000
_cell.length_c   1.000
_cell.angle_alpha   90.00
_cell.angle_beta   90.00
_cell.angle_gamma   90.00
#
_symmetry.space_group_name_H-M   'P 1'
#
loop_
_entity.id
_entity.type
_entity.pdbx_description
1 polymer ?
#
loop_
_entity_poly.entity_id
_entity_poly.type
_entity_poly.pdbx_seq_one_letter_code
_entity_poly.pdbx_strand_id
1 'polypeptide(L)'
;MSELDIQILAAFYPFIEANAEDSGTGTKEYVHVHIQQRNGRKILTMQGFRKEFSYFKILKDLKKEFCCNCTIVQDPKLGQVFQLQGDQ
;
A
#
# COMPACT_ATOMS: atom_id res chain seq x y z
N MET A 1 -35.88 8.78 -18.07
CA MET A 1 -35.07 8.31 -16.94
C MET A 1 -33.66 8.89 -17.10
N SER A 2 -33.58 10.22 -17.15
CA SER A 2 -33.17 11.12 -16.06
C SER A 2 -31.65 11.07 -15.79
N GLU A 3 -30.91 11.72 -16.69
CA GLU A 3 -29.53 12.18 -16.50
C GLU A 3 -29.38 13.08 -15.25
N LEU A 4 -30.50 13.65 -14.79
CA LEU A 4 -30.65 14.32 -13.49
C LEU A 4 -30.48 13.38 -12.27
N ASP A 5 -30.83 12.09 -12.37
CA ASP A 5 -30.74 11.15 -11.23
C ASP A 5 -29.27 10.77 -10.93
N ILE A 6 -28.42 10.77 -11.97
CA ILE A 6 -26.98 10.49 -11.83
C ILE A 6 -26.30 11.65 -11.09
N GLN A 7 -26.69 12.90 -11.37
CA GLN A 7 -26.15 14.07 -10.68
C GLN A 7 -26.57 14.14 -9.21
N ILE A 8 -27.80 13.73 -8.88
CA ILE A 8 -28.29 13.69 -7.50
C ILE A 8 -27.58 12.58 -6.70
N LEU A 9 -27.34 11.41 -7.31
CA LEU A 9 -26.60 10.32 -6.67
C LEU A 9 -25.14 10.70 -6.40
N ALA A 10 -24.51 11.46 -7.30
CA ALA A 10 -23.17 12.00 -7.11
C ALA A 10 -23.12 13.09 -6.00
N ALA A 11 -24.16 13.91 -5.88
CA ALA A 11 -24.27 14.92 -4.82
C ALA A 11 -24.54 14.33 -3.43
N PHE A 12 -25.11 13.12 -3.34
CA PHE A 12 -25.47 12.44 -2.09
C PHE A 12 -24.42 11.42 -1.62
N TYR A 13 -23.20 11.46 -2.17
CA TYR A 13 -22.10 10.64 -1.68
C TYR A 13 -21.21 11.50 -0.75
N PRO A 14 -21.42 11.48 0.58
CA PRO A 14 -20.72 12.33 1.55
C PRO A 14 -19.21 12.08 1.64
N PHE A 15 -18.72 11.07 0.92
CA PHE A 15 -17.30 10.70 0.88
C PHE A 15 -16.63 11.03 -0.46
N ILE A 16 -17.31 11.61 -1.46
CA ILE A 16 -16.65 11.96 -2.72
C ILE A 16 -15.62 13.09 -2.51
N GLU A 17 -15.93 14.12 -1.72
CA GLU A 17 -14.93 15.12 -1.32
C GLU A 17 -13.85 14.53 -0.42
N ALA A 18 -14.20 13.65 0.52
CA ALA A 18 -13.22 13.02 1.40
C ALA A 18 -12.22 12.11 0.66
N ASN A 19 -12.63 11.46 -0.44
CA ASN A 19 -11.71 10.70 -1.31
C ASN A 19 -10.90 11.61 -2.24
N ALA A 20 -11.41 12.80 -2.59
CA ALA A 20 -10.63 13.79 -3.32
C ALA A 20 -9.53 14.41 -2.44
N GLU A 21 -9.78 14.55 -1.13
CA GLU A 21 -8.83 15.09 -0.15
C GLU A 21 -7.82 14.07 0.40
N ASP A 22 -7.90 12.78 0.07
CA ASP A 22 -6.76 11.87 0.27
C ASP A 22 -5.60 12.18 -0.71
N SER A 23 -5.85 13.03 -1.71
CA SER A 23 -4.80 13.65 -2.52
C SER A 23 -4.31 15.01 -1.97
N GLY A 24 -4.89 15.47 -0.84
CA GLY A 24 -4.78 16.83 -0.30
C GLY A 24 -3.84 17.04 0.88
N THR A 25 -3.11 16.02 1.35
CA THR A 25 -2.12 16.18 2.44
C THR A 25 -0.68 15.97 1.98
N GLY A 26 -0.34 16.60 0.86
CA GLY A 26 0.99 16.61 0.30
C GLY A 26 1.38 15.28 -0.34
N THR A 27 2.30 15.37 -1.30
CA THR A 27 3.14 14.28 -1.78
C THR A 27 4.03 13.75 -0.66
N LYS A 28 3.46 13.38 0.48
CA LYS A 28 4.11 12.54 1.46
C LYS A 28 3.98 11.16 0.87
N GLU A 29 5.06 10.70 0.27
CA GLU A 29 5.15 9.33 -0.18
C GLU A 29 5.14 8.43 1.03
N TYR A 30 3.92 8.09 1.44
CA TYR A 30 3.68 7.24 2.58
C TYR A 30 4.06 5.81 2.21
N VAL A 31 4.84 5.20 3.08
CA VAL A 31 5.06 3.77 3.02
C VAL A 31 3.88 3.11 3.73
N HIS A 32 3.07 2.38 2.99
CA HIS A 32 1.93 1.66 3.54
C HIS A 32 2.40 0.31 4.07
N VAL A 33 2.13 0.06 5.35
CA VAL A 33 2.53 -1.16 6.05
C VAL A 33 1.29 -1.97 6.39
N HIS A 34 1.12 -3.11 5.74
CA HIS A 34 -0.06 -3.97 5.92
C HIS A 34 0.35 -5.30 6.56
N ILE A 35 -0.36 -5.73 7.59
CA ILE A 35 -0.19 -7.06 8.19
C ILE A 35 -1.36 -7.95 7.75
N GLN A 36 -1.04 -9.10 7.18
CA GLN A 36 -2.01 -10.11 6.77
C GLN A 36 -1.75 -11.40 7.52
N GLN A 37 -2.81 -12.10 7.93
CA GLN A 37 -2.68 -13.40 8.60
C GLN A 37 -3.01 -14.54 7.62
N ARG A 38 -2.06 -15.46 7.42
CA ARG A 38 -2.21 -16.66 6.59
C ARG A 38 -1.95 -17.91 7.44
N ASN A 39 -2.99 -18.73 7.66
CA ASN A 39 -2.92 -19.99 8.40
C ASN A 39 -2.25 -19.87 9.79
N GLY A 40 -2.52 -18.79 10.52
CA GLY A 40 -1.93 -18.54 11.84
C GLY A 40 -0.53 -17.89 11.82
N ARG A 41 0.07 -17.69 10.64
CA ARG A 41 1.32 -16.93 10.46
C ARG A 41 1.00 -15.54 9.92
N LYS A 42 1.65 -14.51 10.45
CA LYS A 42 1.53 -13.15 9.93
C LYS A 42 2.53 -12.92 8.79
N ILE A 43 2.11 -12.10 7.84
CA ILE A 43 2.89 -11.66 6.68
C ILE A 43 2.77 -10.14 6.64
N LEU A 44 3.89 -9.46 6.74
CA LEU A 44 3.98 -8.01 6.62
C LEU A 44 4.25 -7.65 5.15
N THR A 45 3.46 -6.75 4.59
CA THR A 45 3.64 -6.22 3.23
C THR A 45 3.86 -4.72 3.29
N MET A 46 4.99 -4.27 2.78
CA MET A 46 5.37 -2.86 2.70
C MET A 46 5.21 -2.37 1.26
N GLN A 47 4.46 -1.29 1.06
CA GLN A 47 4.15 -0.70 -0.25
C GLN A 47 4.53 0.79 -0.28
N GLY A 48 4.67 1.37 -1.48
CA GLY A 48 4.91 2.82 -1.62
C GLY A 48 6.38 3.25 -1.55
N PHE A 49 7.32 2.39 -1.96
CA PHE A 49 8.73 2.78 -2.06
C PHE A 49 9.02 3.57 -3.35
N ARG A 50 9.89 4.58 -3.26
CA ARG A 50 10.42 5.27 -4.45
C ARG A 50 11.18 4.29 -5.33
N LYS A 51 11.02 4.43 -6.65
CA LYS A 51 11.79 3.66 -7.64
C LYS A 51 13.28 4.01 -7.66
N GLU A 52 13.66 5.13 -7.05
CA GLU A 52 15.05 5.60 -6.94
C GLU A 52 15.88 4.79 -5.94
N PHE A 53 15.24 4.08 -5.01
CA PHE A 53 15.95 3.28 -4.02
C PHE A 53 16.42 1.93 -4.60
N SER A 54 17.57 1.47 -4.12
CA SER A 54 18.08 0.15 -4.46
C SER A 54 17.37 -0.93 -3.64
N TYR A 55 16.32 -1.53 -4.20
CA TYR A 55 15.53 -2.61 -3.57
C TYR A 55 16.38 -3.79 -3.10
N PHE A 56 17.47 -4.12 -3.83
CA PHE A 56 18.38 -5.20 -3.45
C PHE A 56 19.20 -4.91 -2.20
N LYS A 57 19.58 -3.64 -1.95
CA LYS A 57 20.30 -3.26 -0.73
C LYS A 57 19.34 -3.34 0.46
N ILE A 58 18.16 -2.73 0.32
CA ILE A 58 17.11 -2.76 1.34
C ILE A 58 16.74 -4.21 1.69
N LEU A 59 16.57 -5.09 0.70
CA LEU A 59 16.28 -6.51 0.97
C LEU A 59 17.41 -7.21 1.75
N LYS A 60 18.68 -6.90 1.49
CA LYS A 60 19.80 -7.49 2.24
C LYS A 60 19.83 -6.98 3.67
N ASP A 61 19.62 -5.68 3.86
CA ASP A 61 19.63 -5.06 5.18
C ASP A 61 18.45 -5.58 6.02
N LEU A 62 17.25 -5.66 5.44
CA LEU A 62 16.07 -6.23 6.09
C LEU A 62 16.27 -7.70 6.49
N LYS A 63 16.86 -8.53 5.62
CA LYS A 63 17.18 -9.93 5.94
C LYS A 63 18.19 -10.05 7.09
N LYS A 64 19.13 -9.10 7.18
CA LYS A 64 20.17 -9.10 8.22
C LYS A 64 19.66 -8.60 9.56
N GLU A 65 18.85 -7.55 9.57
CA GLU A 65 18.34 -6.91 10.79
C GLU A 65 17.22 -7.74 11.43
N PHE A 66 16.25 -8.16 10.62
CA PHE A 66 15.07 -8.88 11.12
C PHE A 66 15.27 -10.40 11.16
N CYS A 67 16.36 -10.94 10.59
CA CYS A 67 16.60 -12.38 10.49
C CYS A 67 15.42 -13.17 9.87
N CYS A 68 14.55 -12.49 9.11
CA CYS A 68 13.34 -13.04 8.54
C CYS A 68 13.46 -13.19 7.01
N ASN A 69 12.66 -14.09 6.46
CA ASN A 69 12.57 -14.25 5.01
C ASN A 69 11.85 -13.06 4.39
N CYS A 70 12.61 -12.22 3.67
CA CYS A 70 12.10 -11.14 2.86
C CYS A 70 12.10 -11.51 1.37
N THR A 71 11.02 -11.18 0.66
CA THR A 71 10.89 -11.33 -0.79
C THR A 71 10.38 -10.04 -1.42
N ILE A 72 10.84 -9.75 -2.63
CA ILE A 72 10.30 -8.67 -3.45
C ILE A 72 9.26 -9.29 -4.37
N VAL A 73 8.03 -8.76 -4.32
CA VAL A 73 6.92 -9.20 -5.17
C VAL A 73 6.51 -8.02 -6.06
N GLN A 74 6.23 -8.29 -7.32
CA GLN A 74 5.75 -7.28 -8.25
C GLN A 74 4.25 -7.45 -8.44
N ASP A 75 3.48 -6.50 -7.93
CA ASP A 75 2.04 -6.44 -8.07
C ASP A 75 1.65 -5.48 -9.22
N PRO A 76 0.72 -5.87 -10.10
CA PRO A 76 0.32 -5.05 -11.24
C PRO A 76 -0.41 -3.75 -10.85
N LYS A 77 -1.00 -3.69 -9.65
CA LYS A 77 -1.73 -2.51 -9.15
C LYS A 77 -0.91 -1.64 -8.21
N LEU A 78 -0.04 -2.25 -7.40
CA LEU A 78 0.65 -1.59 -6.28
C LEU A 78 2.15 -1.41 -6.55
N GLY A 79 2.64 -1.93 -7.67
CA GLY A 79 4.05 -1.85 -8.04
C GLY A 79 4.90 -2.88 -7.31
N GLN A 80 6.12 -2.50 -6.96
CA GLN A 80 7.07 -3.40 -6.30
C GLN A 80 6.89 -3.31 -4.79
N VAL A 81 6.55 -4.44 -4.16
CA VAL A 81 6.26 -4.54 -2.72
C VAL A 81 7.25 -5.48 -2.05
N PHE A 82 7.53 -5.24 -0.77
CA PHE A 82 8.30 -6.19 0.05
C PHE A 82 7.35 -7.01 0.90
N GLN A 83 7.54 -8.33 0.89
CA GLN A 83 6.83 -9.27 1.75
C GLN A 83 7.81 -9.89 2.73
N LEU A 84 7.56 -9.67 4.02
CA LEU A 84 8.31 -10.20 5.15
C LEU A 84 7.45 -11.25 5.86
N GLN A 85 8.07 -12.37 6.22
CA GLN A 85 7.44 -13.38 7.07
C GLN A 85 7.58 -12.98 8.54
N GLY A 86 6.47 -12.99 9.29
CA GLY A 86 6.45 -12.63 10.71
C GLY A 86 5.73 -11.31 10.97
N ASP A 87 5.96 -10.76 12.15
CA ASP A 87 5.33 -9.54 12.66
C ASP A 87 6.30 -8.58 13.34
N GLN A 88 7.58 -8.65 12.95
CA GLN A 88 8.58 -7.64 13.29
C GLN A 88 8.36 -6.32 12.55
#